data_AF-A0AAU3Q7N2-F1
#
_entry.id   AF-A0AAU3Q7N2-F1
#
_cell.length_a   1.000
_cell.length_b   1.000
_cell.length_c   1.000
_cell.angle_alpha   90.00
_cell.angle_beta   90.00
_cell.angle_gamma   90.00
#
_symmetry.space_group_name_H-M   'P 1'
#
loop_
_entity.id
_entity.type
_entity.pdbx_description
1 polymer ?
#
loop_
_entity_poly.entity_id
_entity_poly.type
_entity_poly.pdbx_seq_one_letter_code
_entity_poly.pdbx_strand_id
1 'polypeptide(L)'
;MPLYLPAPEPDPRGPDGLGWNRLSLAAHYSTPPAQCALRPRRYPALYDTRRDTRLAQWGPYNRCIRPRRWGQLTGPDCRSCPILTASPTTLDTDADRVLVHVTTRTIGQLWATESIDTPHLDHDPATGRHTHSTAWAWEELVRLHGWAIGRADHRVGFWLERRTGPRH
;
A
#
# COMPACT_ATOMS: atom_id res chain seq x y z
N MET A 1 4.14 5.36 -15.85
CA MET A 1 3.97 4.75 -14.52
C MET A 1 3.49 3.32 -14.70
N PRO A 2 4.27 2.28 -14.33
CA PRO A 2 3.72 0.95 -14.20
C PRO A 2 2.77 0.97 -12.98
N LEU A 3 1.50 0.75 -13.26
CA LEU A 3 0.45 0.52 -12.25
C LEU A 3 0.22 -0.98 -12.05
N TYR A 4 0.49 -1.74 -13.10
CA TYR A 4 0.43 -3.18 -13.14
C TYR A 4 1.76 -3.77 -12.65
N LEU A 5 1.70 -4.61 -11.62
CA LEU A 5 2.85 -5.33 -11.08
C LEU A 5 2.63 -6.83 -11.40
N PRO A 6 3.31 -7.38 -12.43
CA PRO A 6 3.20 -8.80 -12.73
C PRO A 6 3.72 -9.62 -11.55
N ALA A 7 3.12 -10.78 -11.33
CA ALA A 7 3.72 -11.74 -10.43
C ALA A 7 5.04 -12.22 -11.03
N PRO A 8 6.08 -12.42 -10.21
CA PRO A 8 7.34 -12.98 -10.68
C PRO A 8 7.09 -14.36 -11.29
N GLU A 9 7.74 -14.62 -12.43
CA GLU A 9 7.72 -15.95 -13.04
C GLU A 9 8.56 -16.91 -12.19
N PRO A 10 8.08 -18.13 -11.91
CA PRO A 10 8.89 -19.13 -11.23
C PRO A 10 10.16 -19.44 -12.03
N ASP A 11 11.34 -19.32 -11.42
CA ASP A 11 12.58 -19.79 -12.05
C ASP A 11 12.67 -21.34 -11.91
N PRO A 12 12.66 -22.09 -13.03
CA PRO A 12 12.75 -23.55 -12.99
C PRO A 12 14.11 -24.08 -12.50
N ARG A 13 15.14 -23.24 -12.35
CA ARG A 13 16.49 -23.63 -11.89
C ARG A 13 16.60 -23.82 -10.38
N GLY A 14 15.50 -23.68 -9.65
CA GLY A 14 15.48 -23.84 -8.20
C GLY A 14 15.94 -22.57 -7.45
N PRO A 15 16.16 -22.65 -6.13
CA PRO A 15 16.44 -21.48 -5.29
C PRO A 15 17.65 -20.68 -5.78
N ASP A 16 17.40 -19.49 -6.32
CA ASP A 16 18.39 -18.56 -6.86
C ASP A 16 19.23 -17.85 -5.78
N GLY A 17 19.06 -18.21 -4.50
CA GLY A 17 19.72 -17.58 -3.36
C GLY A 17 19.19 -16.17 -3.02
N LEU A 18 18.34 -15.58 -3.87
CA LEU A 18 17.69 -14.28 -3.66
C LEU A 18 16.36 -14.39 -2.90
N GLY A 19 15.93 -15.62 -2.59
CA GLY A 19 14.77 -15.91 -1.77
C GLY A 19 13.44 -15.94 -2.53
N TRP A 20 13.43 -15.72 -3.85
CA TRP A 20 12.22 -15.78 -4.68
C TRP A 20 11.62 -17.19 -4.76
N ASN A 21 12.48 -18.20 -4.65
CA ASN A 21 12.12 -19.62 -4.71
C ASN A 21 12.04 -20.31 -3.32
N ARG A 22 12.15 -19.55 -2.22
CA ARG A 22 11.87 -20.07 -0.88
C ARG A 22 10.39 -19.85 -0.56
N LEU A 23 9.58 -20.90 -0.71
CA LEU A 23 8.25 -20.96 -0.11
C LEU A 23 7.25 -19.93 -0.64
N SER A 24 6.95 -19.97 -1.93
CA SER A 24 5.59 -19.58 -2.35
C SER A 24 4.61 -20.63 -1.79
N LEU A 25 4.25 -20.52 -0.52
CA LEU A 25 3.01 -21.12 0.01
C LEU A 25 1.80 -20.62 -0.81
N ALA A 26 1.93 -19.48 -1.50
CA ALA A 26 1.01 -19.05 -2.55
C ALA A 26 0.95 -20.02 -3.76
N ALA A 27 2.07 -20.65 -4.15
CA ALA A 27 2.10 -21.59 -5.28
C ALA A 27 1.40 -22.93 -5.00
N HIS A 28 1.12 -23.26 -3.73
CA HIS A 28 0.24 -24.40 -3.41
C HIS A 28 -1.25 -24.09 -3.63
N TYR A 29 -1.65 -22.82 -3.80
CA TYR A 29 -3.07 -22.42 -3.86
C TYR A 29 -3.49 -21.63 -5.09
N SER A 30 -2.56 -21.10 -5.92
CA SER A 30 -2.80 -20.56 -7.27
C SER A 30 -1.57 -19.81 -7.78
N THR A 31 -1.50 -19.54 -9.09
CA THR A 31 -0.56 -18.55 -9.64
C THR A 31 -0.71 -17.24 -8.85
N PRO A 32 0.39 -16.70 -8.25
CA PRO A 32 0.30 -15.44 -7.53
C PRO A 32 -0.31 -14.37 -8.45
N PRO A 33 -1.35 -13.66 -7.99
CA PRO A 33 -2.04 -12.71 -8.84
C PRO A 33 -1.18 -11.47 -9.05
N ALA A 34 -1.38 -10.81 -10.19
CA ALA A 34 -0.84 -9.49 -10.41
C ALA A 34 -1.41 -8.47 -9.41
N GLN A 35 -0.57 -7.52 -9.03
CA GLN A 35 -0.87 -6.50 -8.02
C GLN A 35 -0.97 -5.11 -8.65
N CYS A 36 -1.52 -4.16 -7.90
CA CYS A 36 -1.67 -2.77 -8.30
C CYS A 36 -0.79 -1.85 -7.44
N ALA A 37 0.10 -1.07 -8.06
CA ALA A 37 0.94 -0.11 -7.33
C ALA A 37 0.12 0.92 -6.51
N LEU A 38 -1.12 1.22 -6.90
CA LEU A 38 -2.00 2.13 -6.16
C LEU A 38 -2.70 1.48 -4.95
N ARG A 39 -2.38 0.23 -4.65
CA ARG A 39 -2.98 -0.51 -3.52
C ARG A 39 -1.93 -1.01 -2.54
N PRO A 40 -1.15 -0.11 -1.92
CA PRO A 40 -0.17 -0.53 -0.93
C PRO A 40 -0.87 -1.22 0.24
N ARG A 41 -0.15 -2.14 0.89
CA ARG A 41 -0.61 -2.83 2.10
C ARG A 41 0.16 -2.46 3.35
N ARG A 42 1.20 -1.65 3.19
CA ARG A 42 2.16 -1.28 4.24
C ARG A 42 2.84 0.04 3.91
N TYR A 43 3.40 0.68 4.93
CA TYR A 43 4.06 1.99 4.80
C TYR A 43 5.13 2.07 3.68
N PRO A 44 6.09 1.13 3.57
CA PRO A 44 7.12 1.25 2.51
C PRO A 44 6.52 1.29 1.10
N ALA A 45 5.50 0.49 0.84
CA ALA A 45 4.80 0.47 -0.44
C ALA A 45 4.02 1.76 -0.69
N LEU A 46 3.39 2.33 0.35
CA LEU A 46 2.73 3.62 0.27
C LEU A 46 3.74 4.73 -0.07
N TYR A 47 4.90 4.72 0.59
CA TYR A 47 5.98 5.68 0.37
C TYR A 47 6.50 5.63 -1.07
N ASP A 48 6.78 4.43 -1.59
CA ASP A 48 7.22 4.24 -2.97
C ASP A 48 6.18 4.74 -3.97
N THR A 49 4.92 4.32 -3.81
CA THR A 49 3.80 4.72 -4.68
C THR A 49 3.58 6.23 -4.70
N ARG A 50 3.70 6.89 -3.56
CA ARG A 50 3.51 8.35 -3.44
C ARG A 50 4.68 9.15 -4.01
N ARG A 51 5.86 8.56 -4.09
CA ARG A 51 7.04 9.17 -4.70
C ARG A 51 7.04 9.00 -6.22
N ASP A 52 7.00 7.76 -6.70
CA ASP A 52 6.85 7.39 -8.10
C ASP A 52 6.45 5.92 -8.18
N THR A 53 5.32 5.60 -8.81
CA THR A 53 4.89 4.19 -8.92
C THR A 53 5.83 3.33 -9.78
N ARG A 54 6.79 3.92 -10.49
CA ARG A 54 7.91 3.18 -11.11
C ARG A 54 8.81 2.47 -10.10
N LEU A 55 8.81 2.91 -8.84
CA LEU A 55 9.56 2.28 -7.76
C LEU A 55 8.86 1.05 -7.18
N ALA A 56 7.56 0.88 -7.46
CA ALA A 56 6.78 -0.21 -6.91
C ALA A 56 7.22 -1.57 -7.47
N GLN A 57 7.45 -2.52 -6.58
CA GLN A 57 7.79 -3.91 -6.90
C GLN A 57 6.68 -4.85 -6.44
N TRP A 58 6.54 -6.01 -7.08
CA TRP A 58 5.55 -7.01 -6.66
C TRP A 58 5.81 -7.49 -5.22
N GLY A 59 4.75 -7.70 -4.44
CA GLY A 59 4.78 -8.22 -3.08
C GLY A 59 3.87 -7.44 -2.13
N PRO A 60 4.15 -6.17 -1.84
CA PRO A 60 3.48 -5.43 -0.76
C PRO A 60 2.22 -4.65 -1.18
N TYR A 61 1.55 -5.12 -2.23
CA TYR A 61 0.38 -4.47 -2.81
C TYR A 61 -0.80 -5.44 -2.90
N ASN A 62 -2.03 -4.93 -2.85
CA ASN A 62 -3.22 -5.73 -3.11
C ASN A 62 -3.37 -6.03 -4.61
N ARG A 63 -4.15 -7.07 -4.91
CA ARG A 63 -4.49 -7.53 -6.27
C ARG A 63 -5.14 -6.40 -7.07
N CYS A 64 -4.98 -6.41 -8.40
CA CYS A 64 -5.80 -5.52 -9.24
C CYS A 64 -7.30 -5.87 -9.11
N ILE A 65 -8.15 -4.85 -9.03
CA ILE A 65 -9.58 -4.97 -8.74
C ILE A 65 -10.38 -5.48 -9.95
N ARG A 66 -9.90 -5.22 -11.18
CA ARG A 66 -10.61 -5.63 -12.39
C ARG A 66 -9.91 -6.80 -13.09
N PRO A 67 -10.64 -7.87 -13.42
CA PRO A 67 -10.11 -8.92 -14.27
C PRO A 67 -9.83 -8.37 -15.68
N ARG A 68 -9.13 -9.16 -16.50
CA ARG A 68 -8.90 -8.86 -17.92
C ARG A 68 -10.18 -8.41 -18.60
N ARG A 69 -10.11 -7.37 -19.44
CA ARG A 69 -11.20 -7.08 -20.39
C ARG A 69 -11.29 -8.21 -21.42
N TRP A 70 -12.49 -8.44 -21.95
CA TRP A 70 -12.67 -9.32 -23.10
C TRP A 70 -11.80 -8.81 -24.27
N GLY A 71 -10.95 -9.68 -24.85
CA GLY A 71 -9.94 -9.32 -25.85
C GLY A 71 -8.58 -8.86 -25.31
N GLN A 72 -8.39 -8.76 -23.98
CA GLN A 72 -7.11 -8.40 -23.38
C GLN A 72 -6.22 -9.63 -23.16
N LEU A 73 -5.13 -9.72 -23.92
CA LEU A 73 -4.21 -10.87 -23.92
C LEU A 73 -3.26 -10.89 -22.70
N THR A 74 -3.05 -9.77 -22.01
CA THR A 74 -2.03 -9.64 -20.94
C THR A 74 -2.59 -8.95 -19.69
N GLY A 75 -2.61 -9.69 -18.56
CA GLY A 75 -2.87 -9.22 -17.19
C GLY A 75 -4.22 -8.52 -16.91
N PRO A 76 -4.64 -8.37 -15.64
CA PRO A 76 -5.75 -7.49 -15.26
C PRO A 76 -5.60 -6.04 -15.74
N ASP A 77 -6.72 -5.36 -16.00
CA ASP A 77 -6.73 -3.93 -16.40
C ASP A 77 -6.57 -3.01 -15.19
N CYS A 78 -5.33 -2.64 -14.88
CA CYS A 78 -5.04 -1.67 -13.81
C CYS A 78 -5.06 -0.21 -14.32
N ARG A 79 -5.30 0.05 -15.63
CA ARG A 79 -5.51 1.42 -16.15
C ARG A 79 -6.89 1.96 -15.79
N SER A 80 -7.87 1.08 -15.59
CA SER A 80 -9.19 1.43 -15.06
C SER A 80 -9.33 1.12 -13.57
N CYS A 81 -8.21 1.14 -12.83
CA CYS A 81 -8.24 0.96 -11.38
C CYS A 81 -9.12 2.05 -10.75
N PRO A 82 -10.18 1.68 -9.99
CA PRO A 82 -11.07 2.67 -9.36
C PRO A 82 -10.33 3.71 -8.51
N ILE A 83 -9.16 3.36 -7.97
CA ILE A 83 -8.34 4.25 -7.15
C ILE A 83 -7.67 5.34 -7.99
N LEU A 84 -7.32 5.04 -9.25
CA LEU A 84 -6.75 6.04 -10.15
C LEU A 84 -7.79 7.09 -10.54
N THR A 85 -9.05 6.69 -10.67
CA THR A 85 -10.16 7.55 -11.12
C THR A 85 -11.01 8.10 -9.98
N ALA A 86 -10.79 7.66 -8.74
CA ALA A 86 -11.52 8.14 -7.58
C ALA A 86 -11.12 9.58 -7.24
N SER A 87 -12.07 10.34 -6.69
CA SER A 87 -11.80 11.68 -6.18
C SER A 87 -10.64 11.65 -5.17
N PRO A 88 -9.82 12.71 -5.11
CA PRO A 88 -8.77 12.82 -4.10
C PRO A 88 -9.35 12.71 -2.68
N THR A 89 -8.61 12.08 -1.78
CA THR A 89 -8.95 12.09 -0.35
C THR A 89 -8.38 13.38 0.27
N THR A 90 -9.19 14.10 1.02
CA THR A 90 -8.77 15.28 1.78
C THR A 90 -8.78 14.98 3.27
N LEU A 91 -7.85 15.57 4.00
CA LEU A 91 -7.81 15.52 5.45
C LEU A 91 -8.12 16.92 5.97
N ASP A 92 -9.23 17.05 6.69
CA ASP A 92 -9.69 18.31 7.27
C ASP A 92 -9.16 18.44 8.70
N THR A 93 -8.18 19.30 8.86
CA THR A 93 -7.51 19.58 10.14
C THR A 93 -6.68 20.86 9.99
N ASP A 94 -6.56 21.63 11.06
CA ASP A 94 -5.69 22.81 11.11
C ASP A 94 -4.23 22.46 11.42
N ALA A 95 -3.94 21.21 11.82
CA ALA A 95 -2.59 20.79 12.12
C ALA A 95 -1.71 20.80 10.86
N ASP A 96 -0.44 21.20 10.98
CA ASP A 96 0.52 21.10 9.86
C ASP A 96 1.12 19.70 9.71
N ARG A 97 1.00 18.89 10.76
CA ARG A 97 1.46 17.50 10.78
C ARG A 97 0.48 16.62 11.52
N VAL A 98 0.21 15.45 10.96
CA VAL A 98 -0.67 14.44 11.54
C VAL A 98 0.08 13.12 11.63
N LEU A 99 0.01 12.49 12.80
CA LEU A 99 0.64 11.19 12.99
C LEU A 99 -0.27 10.10 12.42
N VAL A 100 0.32 9.16 11.70
CA VAL A 100 -0.34 7.92 11.27
C VAL A 100 0.33 6.76 11.97
N HIS A 101 -0.33 6.18 12.96
CA HIS A 101 0.12 4.93 13.54
C HIS A 101 -0.36 3.74 12.72
N VAL A 102 0.38 2.64 12.76
CA VAL A 102 0.05 1.42 12.02
C VAL A 102 -0.12 0.29 13.02
N THR A 103 -1.31 -0.29 13.07
CA THR A 103 -1.57 -1.50 13.85
C THR A 103 -1.44 -2.72 12.93
N THR A 104 -0.68 -3.73 13.36
CA THR A 104 -0.55 -4.98 12.62
C THR A 104 -1.38 -6.05 13.31
N ARG A 105 -2.35 -6.59 12.59
CA ARG A 105 -3.11 -7.78 13.01
C ARG A 105 -2.63 -8.99 12.23
N THR A 106 -2.15 -9.99 12.94
CA THR A 106 -1.92 -11.32 12.34
C THR A 106 -3.23 -12.08 12.34
N ILE A 107 -3.68 -12.49 11.15
CA ILE A 107 -4.84 -13.36 10.95
C ILE A 107 -4.40 -14.71 10.38
N GLY A 108 -5.22 -15.73 10.56
CA GLY A 108 -4.96 -17.08 10.05
C GLY A 108 -4.55 -18.07 11.13
N GLN A 109 -4.24 -19.30 10.72
CA GLN A 109 -3.90 -20.41 11.61
C GLN A 109 -2.64 -21.12 11.11
N LEU A 110 -1.74 -21.47 12.04
CA LEU A 110 -0.54 -22.26 11.82
C LEU A 110 0.33 -21.76 10.64
N TRP A 111 0.24 -22.43 9.49
CA TRP A 111 1.07 -22.22 8.30
C TRP A 111 0.49 -21.22 7.29
N ALA A 112 -0.72 -20.70 7.54
CA ALA A 112 -1.38 -19.70 6.71
C ALA A 112 -1.65 -18.42 7.51
N THR A 113 -0.60 -17.85 8.10
CA THR A 113 -0.69 -16.57 8.79
C THR A 113 -0.42 -15.41 7.83
N GLU A 114 -1.25 -14.38 7.92
CA GLU A 114 -1.13 -13.15 7.16
C GLU A 114 -1.13 -11.96 8.13
N SER A 115 -0.15 -11.08 7.99
CA SER A 115 -0.12 -9.81 8.69
C SER A 115 -0.86 -8.75 7.89
N ILE A 116 -1.84 -8.12 8.52
CA ILE A 116 -2.61 -7.01 7.97
C ILE A 116 -2.25 -5.76 8.75
N ASP A 117 -1.64 -4.80 8.07
CA ASP A 117 -1.40 -3.47 8.61
C ASP A 117 -2.62 -2.59 8.36
N THR A 118 -3.06 -1.88 9.40
CA THR A 118 -4.14 -0.89 9.35
C THR A 118 -3.59 0.46 9.78
N PRO A 119 -3.61 1.50 8.93
CA PRO A 119 -3.20 2.84 9.32
C PRO A 119 -4.33 3.53 10.06
N HIS A 120 -3.95 4.31 11.06
CA HIS A 120 -4.86 5.09 11.88
C HIS A 120 -4.32 6.51 12.02
N LEU A 121 -5.14 7.52 11.75
CA LEU A 121 -4.75 8.90 11.97
C LEU A 121 -5.01 9.32 13.39
N ASP A 122 -4.00 9.90 14.02
CA ASP A 122 -4.08 10.55 15.31
C ASP A 122 -4.21 12.06 15.12
N HIS A 123 -5.39 12.60 15.46
CA HIS A 123 -5.68 14.02 15.36
C HIS A 123 -4.99 14.87 16.44
N ASP A 124 -4.53 14.25 17.52
CA ASP A 124 -3.79 14.90 18.61
C ASP A 124 -2.60 14.04 19.04
N PRO A 125 -1.46 14.12 18.33
CA PRO A 125 -0.26 13.37 18.69
C PRO A 125 0.41 13.91 19.96
N ALA A 126 0.11 15.14 20.39
CA ALA A 126 0.77 15.79 21.52
C ALA A 126 0.36 15.19 22.87
N THR A 127 -0.86 14.67 22.98
CA THR A 127 -1.33 14.00 24.20
C THR A 127 -0.86 12.55 24.32
N GLY A 128 -0.23 11.99 23.28
CA GLY A 128 0.27 10.60 23.27
C GLY A 128 -0.83 9.55 23.46
N ARG A 129 -2.10 9.95 23.38
CA ARG A 129 -3.27 9.11 23.62
C ARG A 129 -4.00 8.88 22.30
N HIS A 130 -3.81 7.70 21.71
CA HIS A 130 -4.45 7.23 20.46
C HIS A 130 -5.98 7.02 20.56
N THR A 131 -6.63 7.53 21.62
CA THR A 131 -8.05 7.33 21.94
C THR A 131 -9.01 7.91 20.91
N HIS A 132 -8.55 8.87 20.10
CA HIS A 132 -9.34 9.51 19.04
C HIS A 132 -8.73 9.25 17.66
N SER A 133 -8.37 7.99 17.41
CA SER A 133 -7.81 7.61 16.12
C SER A 133 -8.87 7.07 15.16
N THR A 134 -8.75 7.45 13.89
CA THR A 134 -9.65 6.96 12.83
C THR A 134 -8.89 6.03 11.91
N ALA A 135 -9.38 4.80 11.76
CA ALA A 135 -8.83 3.83 10.82
C ALA A 135 -9.05 4.30 9.38
N TRP A 136 -8.00 4.24 8.56
CA TRP A 136 -8.03 4.61 7.15
C TRP A 136 -7.64 3.43 6.28
N ALA A 137 -8.09 3.42 5.03
CA ALA A 137 -7.58 2.52 4.03
C ALA A 137 -6.24 3.03 3.48
N TRP A 138 -5.34 2.12 3.15
CA TRP A 138 -4.10 2.45 2.45
C TRP A 138 -4.37 3.17 1.11
N GLU A 139 -5.43 2.79 0.41
CA GLU A 139 -5.91 3.42 -0.82
C GLU A 139 -6.39 4.88 -0.63
N GLU A 140 -6.82 5.27 0.57
CA GLU A 140 -7.15 6.66 0.90
C GLU A 140 -5.88 7.49 1.07
N LEU A 141 -4.86 6.93 1.74
CA LEU A 141 -3.56 7.57 1.90
C LEU A 141 -2.83 7.76 0.57
N VAL A 142 -2.95 6.81 -0.37
CA VAL A 142 -2.42 6.97 -1.74
C VAL A 142 -3.00 8.19 -2.44
N ARG A 143 -4.31 8.41 -2.29
CA ARG A 143 -5.06 9.50 -2.92
C ARG A 143 -5.05 10.80 -2.12
N LEU A 144 -4.33 10.84 -0.99
CA LEU A 144 -4.33 11.99 -0.11
C LEU A 144 -3.74 13.22 -0.81
N HIS A 145 -4.52 14.29 -0.95
CA HIS A 145 -4.10 15.51 -1.63
C HIS A 145 -3.67 16.58 -0.63
N GLY A 146 -2.64 17.37 -0.97
CA GLY A 146 -2.14 18.44 -0.10
C GLY A 146 -1.22 17.98 1.03
N TRP A 147 -0.89 16.69 1.11
CA TRP A 147 -0.03 16.11 2.16
C TRP A 147 1.14 15.32 1.57
N ALA A 148 2.31 15.45 2.18
CA ALA A 148 3.50 14.65 1.93
C ALA A 148 3.59 13.53 2.98
N ILE A 149 4.19 12.41 2.60
CA ILE A 149 4.47 11.30 3.51
C ILE A 149 5.90 11.46 4.01
N GLY A 150 6.04 11.65 5.32
CA GLY A 150 7.32 11.74 6.01
C GLY A 150 7.98 10.37 6.19
N ARG A 151 9.16 10.39 6.80
CA ARG A 151 9.86 9.17 7.19
C ARG A 151 9.09 8.45 8.31
N ALA A 152 9.12 7.13 8.27
CA ALA A 152 8.61 6.32 9.37
C ALA A 152 9.51 6.45 10.60
N ASP A 153 8.86 6.56 11.75
CA ASP A 153 9.40 6.26 13.05
C ASP A 153 8.87 4.88 13.46
N HIS A 154 9.77 3.90 13.54
CA HIS A 154 9.42 2.50 13.85
C HIS A 154 8.68 2.31 15.17
N ARG A 155 8.70 3.30 16.08
CA ARG A 155 8.01 3.22 17.36
C ARG A 155 6.61 3.82 17.36
N VAL A 156 6.32 4.70 16.40
CA VAL A 156 5.15 5.61 16.48
C VAL A 156 4.31 5.59 15.19
N GLY A 157 4.90 5.20 14.05
CA GLY A 157 4.24 5.19 12.75
C GLY A 157 4.94 6.10 11.74
N PHE A 158 4.21 6.94 11.02
CA PHE A 158 4.80 7.93 10.12
C PHE A 158 4.00 9.22 10.11
N TRP A 159 4.66 10.32 9.77
CA TRP A 159 4.02 11.63 9.72
C TRP A 159 3.45 11.91 8.33
N LEU A 160 2.26 12.49 8.31
CA LEU A 160 1.76 13.25 7.18
C LEU A 160 2.10 14.72 7.43
N GLU A 161 2.71 15.36 6.44
CA GLU A 161 3.11 16.77 6.53
C GLU A 161 2.38 17.57 5.47
N ARG A 162 1.76 18.69 5.86
CA ARG A 162 1.07 19.55 4.91
C ARG A 162 2.08 20.03 3.87
N ARG A 163 1.75 19.85 2.58
CA ARG A 163 2.59 20.38 1.50
C ARG A 163 2.43 21.89 1.52
N THR A 164 3.47 22.58 1.95
CA THR A 164 3.60 24.02 1.81
C THR A 164 3.87 24.35 0.33
N GLY A 165 2.81 24.36 -0.48
CA GLY A 165 2.80 24.99 -1.81
C GLY A 165 2.38 26.46 -1.69
N PRO A 166 2.69 27.31 -2.68
CA PRO A 166 2.33 28.72 -2.63
C PRO A 166 0.82 28.85 -2.46
N ARG A 167 0.39 29.65 -1.48
CA ARG A 167 -1.01 30.06 -1.37
C ARG A 167 -1.32 30.86 -2.64
N HIS A 168 -2.19 30.32 -3.49
CA HIS A 168 -2.77 31.08 -4.59
C HIS A 168 -3.75 32.11 -4.05
#